data_AF-A0A7Y2JCX8-F1
#
_entry.id   AF-A0A7Y2JCX8-F1
#
_cell.length_a   1.000
_cell.length_b   1.000
_cell.length_c   1.000
_cell.angle_alpha   90.00
_cell.angle_beta   90.00
_cell.angle_gamma   90.00
#
_symmetry.space_group_name_H-M   'P 1'
#
loop_
_entity.id
_entity.type
_entity.pdbx_description
1 polymer ?
#
loop_
_entity_poly.entity_id
_entity_poly.type
_entity_poly.pdbx_seq_one_letter_code
_entity_poly.pdbx_strand_id
1 'polypeptide(L)' 'VTILGPVNLPATVPHHASQMYAKNAAALLLHLVKDGNLLLDSEDEITRETLVAHGGDVVHPWVRAALGLPAEPVSGERSS' A
#
# COMPACT_ATOMS: atom_id res chain seq x y z
N VAL A 1 25.79 -13.03 -33.29
CA VAL A 1 25.15 -12.11 -32.33
C VAL A 1 25.48 -12.62 -30.94
N THR A 2 26.27 -11.87 -30.18
CA THR A 2 26.70 -12.27 -28.83
C THR A 2 25.76 -11.59 -27.83
N ILE A 3 24.89 -12.36 -27.18
CA ILE A 3 24.05 -11.85 -26.09
C ILE A 3 24.93 -11.85 -24.84
N LEU A 4 25.44 -10.69 -24.44
CA LEU A 4 25.94 -10.48 -23.09
C LEU A 4 24.73 -10.27 -22.17
N GLY A 5 24.44 -11.23 -21.30
CA GLY A 5 23.52 -11.07 -20.17
C GLY A 5 24.30 -10.63 -18.93
N PRO A 6 24.38 -9.34 -18.59
CA PRO A 6 24.94 -8.93 -17.31
C PRO A 6 23.98 -9.39 -16.20
N VAL A 7 24.33 -10.50 -15.55
CA VAL A 7 23.54 -11.22 -14.52
C VAL A 7 23.46 -10.47 -13.18
N ASN A 8 23.80 -9.17 -13.11
CA ASN A 8 23.81 -8.48 -11.82
C ASN A 8 23.76 -6.94 -11.87
N LEU A 9 23.01 -6.34 -12.80
CA LEU A 9 22.77 -4.89 -12.75
C LEU A 9 22.11 -4.37 -11.44
N PRO A 10 21.30 -5.14 -10.67
CA PRO A 10 20.73 -4.65 -9.41
C PRO A 10 21.77 -4.49 -8.28
N ALA A 11 22.93 -5.15 -8.38
CA ALA A 11 23.95 -5.16 -7.33
C ALA A 11 24.73 -3.84 -7.20
N THR A 12 24.59 -2.91 -8.15
CA THR A 12 25.25 -1.59 -8.11
C THR A 12 24.40 -0.47 -7.51
N VAL A 13 23.15 -0.75 -7.11
CA VAL A 13 22.26 0.23 -6.45
C VAL A 13 21.69 -0.22 -5.07
N PRO A 14 22.41 -0.95 -4.17
CA PRO A 14 21.77 -1.46 -2.95
C PRO A 14 21.48 -0.34 -1.93
N HIS A 15 22.31 0.69 -1.88
CA HIS A 15 22.19 1.76 -0.88
C HIS A 15 21.09 2.77 -1.24
N HIS A 16 21.02 3.19 -2.51
CA HIS A 16 20.00 4.14 -2.96
C HIS A 16 18.59 3.53 -3.00
N ALA A 17 18.46 2.23 -3.28
CA ALA A 17 17.16 1.56 -3.23
C ALA A 17 16.54 1.60 -1.82
N SER A 18 17.35 1.36 -0.78
CA SER A 18 16.91 1.45 0.62
C SER A 18 16.50 2.88 1.00
N GLN A 19 17.26 3.89 0.54
CA GLN A 19 16.92 5.30 0.77
C GLN A 19 15.62 5.71 0.06
N MET A 20 15.41 5.29 -1.19
CA MET A 20 14.18 5.56 -1.93
C MET A 20 12.97 4.88 -1.26
N TYR A 21 13.13 3.63 -0.81
CA TYR A 21 12.09 2.93 -0.06
C TYR A 21 11.74 3.65 1.24
N ALA A 22 12.75 4.02 2.04
CA ALA A 22 12.54 4.77 3.28
C ALA A 22 11.85 6.11 3.04
N LYS A 23 12.21 6.83 1.97
CA LYS A 23 11.57 8.08 1.58
C LYS A 23 10.09 7.86 1.22
N ASN A 24 9.79 6.83 0.45
CA ASN A 24 8.40 6.51 0.07
C ASN A 24 7.56 6.11 1.29
N ALA A 25 8.11 5.27 2.18
CA ALA A 25 7.45 4.89 3.43
C ALA A 25 7.19 6.09 4.34
N ALA A 26 8.17 6.98 4.50
CA ALA A 26 8.00 8.21 5.29
C ALA A 26 6.95 9.15 4.68
N ALA A 27 6.93 9.31 3.36
CA ALA A 27 5.94 10.11 2.67
C ALA A 27 4.51 9.56 2.86
N LEU A 28 4.34 8.24 2.78
CA LEU A 28 3.06 7.59 3.05
C LEU A 28 2.62 7.83 4.50
N LEU A 29 3.51 7.64 5.48
CA LEU A 29 3.19 7.87 6.88
C LEU A 29 2.80 9.33 7.17
N LEU A 30 3.50 10.29 6.55
CA LEU A 30 3.14 11.72 6.65
C LEU A 30 1.80 12.04 5.99
N HIS A 31 1.42 11.32 4.94
CA HIS A 31 0.10 11.46 4.29
C HIS A 31 -1.04 10.94 5.18
N LEU A 32 -0.81 9.80 5.85
CA LEU A 32 -1.79 9.16 6.72
C LEU A 32 -1.91 9.83 8.11
N VAL A 33 -0.87 10.54 8.57
CA VAL A 33 -0.88 11.21 9.87
C VAL A 33 -1.10 12.71 9.70
N LYS A 34 -2.26 13.20 10.15
CA LYS A 34 -2.60 14.63 10.18
C LYS A 34 -2.75 15.09 11.62
N ASP A 35 -2.01 16.14 12.00
CA ASP A 35 -2.00 16.71 13.35
C ASP A 35 -1.74 15.66 14.47
N GLY A 36 -0.89 14.68 14.18
CA GLY A 36 -0.57 13.58 15.11
C GLY A 36 -1.62 12.49 15.21
N ASN A 37 -2.72 12.59 14.48
CA ASN A 37 -3.77 11.58 14.41
C ASN A 37 -3.67 10.78 13.11
N LEU A 38 -3.86 9.47 13.20
CA LEU A 38 -3.98 8.62 12.04
C LEU A 38 -5.35 8.85 11.39
N LEU A 39 -5.35 9.39 10.17
CA LEU A 39 -6.54 9.62 9.36
C LEU A 39 -6.54 8.64 8.19
N LEU A 40 -7.35 7.58 8.32
CA LEU A 40 -7.58 6.62 7.23
C LEU A 40 -8.84 7.05 6.48
N ASP A 41 -8.68 7.88 5.46
CA ASP A 41 -9.75 8.30 4.58
C ASP A 41 -9.90 7.30 3.42
N SER A 42 -10.98 6.54 3.37
CA SER A 42 -11.23 5.56 2.31
C SER A 42 -11.55 6.19 0.94
N GLU A 43 -11.88 7.48 0.91
CA GLU A 43 -12.11 8.23 -0.33
C GLU A 43 -10.79 8.71 -0.95
N ASP A 44 -9.73 8.85 -0.13
CA ASP A 44 -8.39 9.16 -0.60
C ASP A 44 -7.78 7.94 -1.32
N GLU A 45 -7.44 8.11 -2.59
CA GLU A 45 -6.93 7.03 -3.44
C GLU A 45 -5.67 6.37 -2.88
N ILE A 46 -4.72 7.15 -2.35
CA ILE A 46 -3.47 6.61 -1.78
C ILE A 46 -3.80 5.71 -0.59
N THR A 47 -4.69 6.15 0.29
CA THR A 47 -5.11 5.38 1.45
C THR A 47 -5.88 4.13 1.02
N ARG A 48 -6.84 4.24 0.10
CA ARG A 48 -7.63 3.10 -0.39
C ARG A 48 -6.78 2.01 -1.04
N GLU A 49 -5.83 2.38 -1.89
CA GLU A 49 -4.99 1.42 -2.62
C GLU A 49 -3.88 0.81 -1.73
N THR A 50 -3.60 1.40 -0.56
CA THR A 50 -2.58 0.89 0.37
C THR A 50 -3.17 0.18 1.60
N LEU A 51 -4.43 0.47 1.96
CA LEU A 51 -5.08 -0.05 3.16
C LEU A 51 -5.62 -1.47 2.90
N VAL A 52 -4.97 -2.48 3.49
CA VAL A 52 -5.37 -3.89 3.30
C VAL A 52 -6.53 -4.30 4.21
N ALA A 53 -6.49 -3.89 5.47
CA ALA A 53 -7.48 -4.26 6.48
C ALA A 53 -7.69 -3.12 7.48
N HIS A 54 -8.92 -2.97 7.96
CA HIS A 54 -9.31 -1.98 8.95
C HIS A 54 -10.52 -2.49 9.75
N GLY A 55 -10.54 -2.22 11.06
CA GLY A 55 -11.68 -2.57 11.90
C GLY A 55 -12.01 -4.08 12.01
N GLY A 56 -11.04 -4.95 11.73
CA GLY A 56 -11.25 -6.41 11.72
C GLY A 56 -11.67 -6.99 10.37
N ASP A 57 -11.85 -6.15 9.35
CA ASP A 57 -12.20 -6.56 7.99
C ASP A 57 -11.07 -6.31 7.00
N VAL A 58 -10.98 -7.16 5.97
CA VAL A 58 -10.16 -6.89 4.79
C VAL A 58 -10.90 -5.87 3.94
N VAL A 59 -10.34 -4.70 3.64
CA VAL A 59 -11.03 -3.64 2.87
C VAL A 59 -10.51 -3.56 1.42
N HIS A 60 -9.28 -3.99 1.17
CA HIS A 60 -8.68 -3.89 -0.16
C HIS A 60 -9.35 -4.84 -1.18
N PRO A 61 -9.92 -4.32 -2.29
CA PRO A 61 -10.73 -5.12 -3.23
C PRO A 61 -10.00 -6.36 -3.78
N TRP A 62 -8.74 -6.19 -4.19
CA TRP A 62 -7.94 -7.31 -4.72
C TRP A 62 -7.66 -8.40 -3.68
N VAL A 63 -7.41 -8.02 -2.42
CA VAL A 63 -7.11 -8.99 -1.36
C VAL A 63 -8.38 -9.74 -1.00
N ARG A 64 -9.53 -9.06 -0.96
CA ARG A 64 -10.84 -9.70 -0.79
C ARG A 64 -11.10 -10.71 -1.92
N ALA A 65 -10.90 -10.33 -3.17
CA ALA A 65 -11.06 -11.22 -4.32
C ALA A 65 -10.13 -12.43 -4.25
N ALA A 66 -8.86 -12.23 -3.90
CA ALA A 66 -7.89 -13.31 -3.72
C ALA A 66 -8.26 -14.29 -2.59
N LEU A 67 -8.95 -13.81 -1.55
CA LEU A 67 -9.44 -14.59 -0.42
C LEU A 67 -10.86 -15.17 -0.64
N GLY A 68 -11.50 -14.91 -1.79
CA GLY A 68 -12.88 -15.32 -2.05
C GLY A 68 -13.92 -14.61 -1.20
N LEU A 69 -13.60 -13.44 -0.64
CA LEU A 69 -14.51 -12.61 0.14
C LEU A 69 -15.38 -11.75 -0.80
N PRO A 70 -16.64 -11.45 -0.44
CA PRO A 70 -17.51 -10.57 -1.23
C PRO A 70 -16.92 -9.17 -1.35
N ALA A 71 -17.34 -8.34 -2.31
CA ALA A 71 -16.92 -6.93 -2.35
C ALA A 71 -17.29 -6.21 -1.03
N GLU A 72 -16.52 -5.20 -0.63
CA GLU A 72 -16.82 -4.47 0.61
C GLU A 72 -18.22 -3.82 0.53
N PRO A 73 -19.07 -3.94 1.57
CA PRO A 73 -20.29 -3.16 1.62
C PRO A 73 -19.93 -1.68 1.77
N VAL A 74 -20.51 -0.82 0.93
CA VAL A 74 -20.36 0.64 0.97
C VAL A 74 -20.58 1.13 2.41
N SER A 75 -19.70 2.01 2.90
CA SER A 75 -19.54 2.48 4.30
C SER A 75 -20.77 3.17 4.95
N GLY A 76 -21.97 2.62 4.81
CA GLY A 76 -23.22 3.11 5.42
C GLY A 76 -23.96 2.10 6.31
N GLU A 77 -23.54 0.83 6.37
CA GLU A 77 -24.34 -0.25 6.99
C GLU A 77 -23.74 -0.83 8.29
N ARG A 78 -22.61 -0.32 8.79
CA ARG A 78 -21.92 -0.85 9.99
C ARG A 78 -22.02 0.01 11.25
N SER A 79 -23.06 0.84 11.35
CA SER A 79 -23.49 1.45 12.62
C SER A 79 -24.93 1.03 12.94
N SER A 80 -25.08 -0.12 13.58
CA SER A 80 -26.29 -0.53 14.34
C SER A 80 -25.88 -1.50 15.44
#